data_AF-A0A9E1ZH38-F1
#
_entry.id   AF-A0A9E1ZH38-F1
#
_cell.length_a   1.000
_cell.length_b   1.000
_cell.length_c   1.000
_cell.angle_alpha   90.00
_cell.angle_beta   90.00
_cell.angle_gamma   90.00
#
_symmetry.space_group_name_H-M   'P 1'
#
loop_
_entity.id
_entity.type
_entity.pdbx_description
1 polymer ?
#
loop_
_entity_poly.entity_id
_entity_poly.type
_entity_poly.pdbx_seq_one_letter_code
_entity_poly.pdbx_strand_id
1 'polypeptide(L)'
;MIVLILMVGAVGAGMLLPALAKAKSQRIACVNNLKQIGIATRIYATDNQDQLPWQMSEVEGGTAEYIAVSKAAEYWKHFQALSNELSNPKVVRCPSDRNRNQANSFGETEFGGPTGNLSMSYFIGKASDEAKPNNILSGDRNIEYGDYNNDDDNEGTHQKFGKKFSGRLRPAWTESLHQVQGDLLLSDSSC
;
A
#
# COMPACT_ATOMS: atom_id res chain seq x y z
N MET A 1 36.45 -36.18 -3.23
CA MET A 1 35.19 -35.89 -3.95
C MET A 1 34.22 -35.02 -3.13
N ILE A 2 34.05 -35.26 -1.82
CA ILE A 2 33.16 -34.46 -0.94
C ILE A 2 33.54 -32.96 -0.89
N VAL A 3 34.84 -32.63 -0.88
CA VAL A 3 35.34 -31.23 -0.84
C VAL A 3 34.93 -30.42 -2.07
N LEU A 4 34.93 -31.02 -3.26
CA LEU A 4 34.55 -30.33 -4.50
C LEU A 4 33.06 -29.93 -4.49
N ILE A 5 32.20 -30.81 -3.99
CA ILE A 5 30.76 -30.58 -3.89
C ILE A 5 30.46 -29.44 -2.90
N LEU A 6 31.16 -29.40 -1.75
CA LEU A 6 31.01 -28.31 -0.78
C LEU A 6 31.49 -26.97 -1.34
N MET A 7 32.59 -26.94 -2.09
CA MET A 7 33.11 -25.72 -2.72
C MET A 7 32.15 -25.15 -3.77
N VAL A 8 31.62 -25.98 -4.66
CA VAL A 8 30.65 -25.55 -5.69
C VAL A 8 29.31 -25.14 -5.06
N GLY A 9 28.84 -25.90 -4.06
CA GLY A 9 27.63 -25.57 -3.30
C GLY A 9 27.74 -24.25 -2.53
N ALA A 10 28.91 -23.95 -1.95
CA ALA A 10 29.14 -22.71 -1.19
C ALA A 10 29.12 -21.46 -2.08
N VAL A 11 29.70 -21.53 -3.28
CA VAL A 11 29.67 -20.41 -4.25
C VAL A 11 28.25 -20.16 -4.75
N GLY A 12 27.47 -21.22 -5.01
CA GLY A 12 26.06 -21.11 -5.40
C GLY A 12 25.15 -20.55 -4.29
N ALA A 13 25.33 -20.99 -3.05
CA ALA A 13 24.58 -20.47 -1.90
C ALA A 13 24.95 -19.01 -1.56
N GLY A 14 26.19 -18.59 -1.85
CA GLY A 14 26.68 -17.23 -1.60
C GLY A 14 25.93 -16.14 -2.37
N MET A 15 25.29 -16.45 -3.51
CA MET A 15 24.48 -15.48 -4.28
C MET A 15 23.01 -15.43 -3.84
N LEU A 16 22.49 -16.50 -3.24
CA LEU A 16 21.11 -16.55 -2.73
C LEU A 16 20.95 -15.73 -1.43
N LEU A 17 21.99 -15.69 -0.61
CA LEU A 17 21.98 -14.94 0.67
C LEU A 17 21.82 -13.41 0.48
N PRO A 18 22.54 -12.73 -0.43
CA PRO A 18 22.32 -11.31 -0.73
C PRO A 18 20.92 -11.00 -1.25
N ALA A 19 20.37 -11.87 -2.11
CA ALA A 19 19.03 -11.69 -2.66
C ALA A 19 17.95 -11.80 -1.57
N LEU A 20 18.07 -12.81 -0.69
CA LEU A 20 17.16 -12.99 0.45
C LEU A 20 17.27 -11.84 1.47
N ALA A 21 18.50 -11.38 1.76
CA ALA A 21 18.73 -10.24 2.64
C ALA A 21 18.10 -8.95 2.09
N LYS A 22 18.20 -8.71 0.77
CA LYS A 22 17.55 -7.58 0.09
C LYS A 22 16.03 -7.70 0.12
N ALA A 23 15.45 -8.87 -0.16
CA ALA A 23 14.01 -9.06 -0.10
C ALA A 23 13.46 -8.79 1.32
N LYS A 24 14.17 -9.27 2.34
CA LYS A 24 13.82 -9.02 3.75
C LYS A 24 13.92 -7.54 4.10
N SER A 25 14.98 -6.84 3.68
CA SER A 25 15.14 -5.41 3.98
C SER A 25 14.08 -4.55 3.29
N GLN A 26 13.73 -4.87 2.04
CA GLN A 26 12.66 -4.18 1.32
C GLN A 26 11.29 -4.40 1.97
N ARG A 27 11.00 -5.61 2.46
CA ARG A 27 9.77 -5.86 3.22
C ARG A 27 9.72 -5.10 4.54
N ILE A 28 10.83 -5.04 5.29
CA ILE A 28 10.90 -4.23 6.50
C ILE A 28 10.63 -2.75 6.18
N ALA A 29 11.17 -2.24 5.07
CA ALA A 29 10.90 -0.88 4.61
C ALA A 29 9.42 -0.69 4.22
N CYS A 30 8.79 -1.69 3.60
CA CYS A 30 7.35 -1.70 3.29
C CYS A 30 6.50 -1.53 4.55
N VAL A 31 6.72 -2.37 5.56
CA VAL A 31 6.03 -2.29 6.86
C VAL A 31 6.28 -0.93 7.54
N ASN A 32 7.50 -0.40 7.47
CA ASN A 32 7.81 0.93 8.03
C ASN A 32 7.10 2.05 7.27
N ASN A 33 6.86 1.89 5.96
CA ASN A 33 6.08 2.84 5.18
C ASN A 33 4.59 2.78 5.55
N LEU A 34 4.01 1.59 5.70
CA LEU A 34 2.64 1.42 6.23
C LEU A 34 2.49 2.06 7.62
N LYS A 35 3.45 1.85 8.52
CA LYS A 35 3.43 2.50 9.85
C LYS A 35 3.48 4.02 9.77
N GLN A 36 4.28 4.59 8.87
CA GLN A 36 4.31 6.04 8.65
C GLN A 36 2.96 6.56 8.12
N ILE A 37 2.30 5.80 7.23
CA ILE A 37 0.94 6.11 6.77
C ILE A 37 -0.05 6.07 7.93
N GLY A 38 0.02 5.07 8.81
CA GLY A 38 -0.85 4.97 9.99
C GLY A 38 -0.67 6.15 10.93
N ILE A 39 0.57 6.49 11.27
CA ILE A 39 0.90 7.65 12.11
C ILE A 39 0.40 8.94 11.47
N ALA A 40 0.67 9.16 10.18
CA ALA A 40 0.19 10.34 9.45
C ALA A 40 -1.34 10.45 9.47
N THR A 41 -2.04 9.32 9.30
CA THR A 41 -3.50 9.27 9.32
C THR A 41 -4.06 9.59 10.71
N ARG A 42 -3.42 9.09 11.77
CA ARG A 42 -3.77 9.37 13.17
C ARG A 42 -3.55 10.85 13.53
N ILE A 43 -2.44 11.43 13.08
CA ILE A 43 -2.15 12.87 13.27
C ILE A 43 -3.22 13.70 12.56
N TYR A 44 -3.50 13.39 11.29
CA TYR A 44 -4.58 14.04 10.55
C TYR A 44 -5.92 13.95 11.30
N ALA A 45 -6.30 12.77 11.79
CA ALA A 45 -7.56 12.60 12.52
C ALA A 45 -7.61 13.44 13.80
N THR A 46 -6.49 13.54 14.52
CA THR A 46 -6.37 14.35 15.74
C THR A 46 -6.69 15.82 15.46
N ASP A 47 -6.26 16.34 14.31
CA ASP A 47 -6.51 17.72 13.91
C ASP A 47 -7.88 17.92 13.24
N ASN A 48 -8.58 16.85 12.89
CA ASN A 48 -9.82 16.85 12.09
C ASN A 48 -10.98 16.10 12.78
N GLN A 49 -11.18 16.33 14.08
CA GLN A 49 -12.33 15.82 14.84
C GLN A 49 -12.46 14.28 14.81
N ASP A 50 -11.34 13.56 14.91
CA ASP A 50 -11.24 12.10 14.82
C ASP A 50 -11.70 11.52 13.47
N GLN A 51 -11.82 12.35 12.43
CA GLN A 51 -12.20 11.92 11.10
C GLN A 51 -10.97 11.71 10.21
N LEU A 52 -10.94 10.57 9.53
CA LEU A 52 -9.91 10.25 8.55
C LEU A 52 -10.14 11.05 7.25
N PRO A 53 -9.12 11.22 6.39
CA PRO A 53 -9.27 12.03 5.17
C PRO A 53 -10.45 11.60 4.31
N TRP A 54 -10.72 10.30 4.16
CA TRP A 54 -11.83 9.77 3.36
C TRP A 54 -13.19 9.76 4.10
N GLN A 55 -13.28 10.36 5.28
CA GLN A 55 -14.54 10.51 6.00
C GLN A 55 -15.09 11.94 5.94
N MET A 56 -14.22 12.92 5.63
CA MET A 56 -14.59 14.33 5.47
C MET A 56 -14.66 14.75 4.00
N SER A 57 -15.45 15.78 3.71
CA SER A 57 -15.57 16.35 2.37
C SER A 57 -14.32 17.14 1.97
N GLU A 58 -14.06 17.27 0.66
CA GLU A 58 -12.94 18.07 0.14
C GLU A 58 -13.01 19.54 0.58
N VAL A 59 -14.23 20.09 0.70
CA VAL A 59 -14.41 21.48 1.18
C VAL A 59 -14.02 21.67 2.64
N GLU A 60 -13.97 20.59 3.42
CA GLU A 60 -13.51 20.53 4.81
C GLU A 60 -12.04 20.08 4.91
N GLY A 61 -11.33 19.91 3.78
CA GLY A 61 -9.95 19.43 3.74
C GLY A 61 -9.81 17.91 3.70
N GLY A 62 -10.92 17.19 3.52
CA GLY A 62 -10.97 15.75 3.34
C GLY A 62 -10.94 15.30 1.88
N THR A 63 -11.41 14.08 1.64
CA THR A 63 -11.33 13.37 0.36
C THR A 63 -12.48 12.38 0.14
N ALA A 64 -13.59 12.48 0.89
CA ALA A 64 -14.69 11.52 0.86
C ALA A 64 -15.28 11.31 -0.55
N GLU A 65 -15.25 12.35 -1.39
CA GLU A 65 -15.71 12.35 -2.78
C GLU A 65 -14.90 11.39 -3.67
N TYR A 66 -13.61 11.20 -3.36
CA TYR A 66 -12.66 10.41 -4.14
C TYR A 66 -12.78 8.89 -3.92
N ILE A 67 -13.66 8.47 -3.00
CA ILE A 67 -14.02 7.05 -2.81
C ILE A 67 -14.99 6.57 -3.89
N ALA A 68 -15.68 7.48 -4.58
CA ALA A 68 -16.63 7.09 -5.62
C ALA A 68 -15.90 6.43 -6.80
N VAL A 69 -16.48 5.37 -7.37
CA VAL A 69 -15.89 4.68 -8.54
C VAL A 69 -15.73 5.63 -9.73
N SER A 70 -16.63 6.60 -9.89
CA SER A 70 -16.54 7.65 -10.92
C SER A 70 -15.34 8.59 -10.74
N LYS A 71 -14.68 8.55 -9.58
CA LYS A 71 -13.53 9.37 -9.20
C LYS A 71 -12.25 8.54 -9.00
N ALA A 72 -12.24 7.28 -9.45
CA ALA A 72 -11.14 6.36 -9.25
C ALA A 72 -9.79 6.90 -9.75
N ALA A 73 -9.76 7.66 -10.85
CA ALA A 73 -8.53 8.28 -11.40
C ALA A 73 -7.87 9.30 -10.44
N GLU A 74 -8.60 9.77 -9.44
CA GLU A 74 -8.16 10.78 -8.47
C GLU A 74 -7.92 10.18 -7.07
N TYR A 75 -7.86 8.84 -6.95
CA TYR A 75 -7.69 8.14 -5.68
C TYR A 75 -6.41 8.53 -4.92
N TRP A 76 -5.37 8.95 -5.66
CA TRP A 76 -4.13 9.51 -5.12
C TRP A 76 -4.36 10.69 -4.16
N LYS A 77 -5.49 11.42 -4.27
CA LYS A 77 -5.82 12.53 -3.37
C LYS A 77 -5.90 12.12 -1.90
N HIS A 78 -6.26 10.87 -1.58
CA HIS A 78 -6.26 10.39 -0.20
C HIS A 78 -4.87 10.47 0.45
N PHE A 79 -3.82 10.14 -0.30
CA PHE A 79 -2.44 10.26 0.18
C PHE A 79 -1.91 11.69 0.09
N GLN A 80 -2.41 12.50 -0.86
CA GLN A 80 -2.10 13.93 -0.91
C GLN A 80 -2.63 14.67 0.32
N ALA A 81 -3.84 14.34 0.80
CA ALA A 81 -4.40 14.94 2.02
C ALA A 81 -3.52 14.69 3.26
N LEU A 82 -2.76 13.59 3.27
CA LEU A 82 -1.80 13.25 4.32
C LEU A 82 -0.41 13.86 4.09
N SER A 83 -0.21 14.68 3.05
CA SER A 83 1.12 15.16 2.64
C SER A 83 1.85 15.97 3.70
N ASN A 84 1.13 16.80 4.47
CA ASN A 84 1.68 17.57 5.58
C ASN A 84 2.27 16.65 6.66
N GLU A 85 1.60 15.53 6.95
CA GLU A 85 1.98 14.63 8.04
C GLU A 85 2.99 13.57 7.59
N LEU A 86 2.95 13.18 6.31
CA LEU A 86 3.91 12.26 5.72
C LEU A 86 5.26 12.93 5.47
N SER A 87 5.27 14.17 5.00
CA SER A 87 6.44 14.98 4.58
C SER A 87 7.36 14.39 3.50
N ASN A 88 7.44 13.06 3.37
CA ASN A 88 8.27 12.31 2.43
C ASN A 88 7.39 11.52 1.44
N PRO A 89 7.24 11.98 0.19
CA PRO A 89 6.44 11.32 -0.83
C PRO A 89 6.86 9.89 -1.14
N LYS A 90 8.12 9.53 -0.89
CA LYS A 90 8.64 8.18 -1.18
C LYS A 90 7.99 7.09 -0.33
N VAL A 91 7.36 7.47 0.78
CA VAL A 91 6.68 6.55 1.71
C VAL A 91 5.50 5.84 1.06
N VAL A 92 4.81 6.45 0.09
CA VAL A 92 3.59 5.86 -0.52
C VAL A 92 3.88 4.66 -1.44
N ARG A 93 5.15 4.38 -1.72
CA ARG A 93 5.58 3.24 -2.54
C ARG A 93 6.32 2.20 -1.70
N CYS A 94 6.04 0.93 -1.95
CA CYS A 94 6.84 -0.18 -1.43
C CYS A 94 8.12 -0.36 -2.29
N PRO A 95 9.32 -0.47 -1.69
CA PRO A 95 10.55 -0.69 -2.44
C PRO A 95 10.61 -2.02 -3.22
N SER A 96 9.78 -2.99 -2.85
CA SER A 96 9.63 -4.25 -3.58
C SER A 96 8.68 -4.14 -4.77
N ASP A 97 7.86 -3.09 -4.84
CA ASP A 97 6.87 -2.90 -5.89
C ASP A 97 7.50 -2.27 -7.13
N ARG A 98 7.62 -3.08 -8.18
CA ARG A 98 8.22 -2.69 -9.47
C ARG A 98 7.20 -2.09 -10.43
N ASN A 99 5.90 -2.21 -10.14
CA ASN A 99 4.81 -1.76 -11.01
C ASN A 99 4.29 -0.38 -10.58
N ARG A 100 5.01 0.28 -9.68
CA ARG A 100 4.70 1.62 -9.19
C ARG A 100 5.89 2.55 -9.32
N ASN A 101 5.58 3.80 -9.66
CA ASN A 101 6.54 4.89 -9.81
C ASN A 101 6.86 5.52 -8.46
N GLN A 102 8.07 6.01 -8.30
CA GLN A 102 8.42 6.73 -7.08
C GLN A 102 7.92 8.17 -7.15
N ALA A 103 7.08 8.58 -6.20
CA ALA A 103 6.73 9.97 -6.00
C ALA A 103 7.92 10.75 -5.42
N ASN A 104 8.17 11.95 -5.95
CA ASN A 104 9.19 12.89 -5.43
C ASN A 104 8.57 14.16 -4.82
N SER A 105 7.28 14.37 -5.05
CA SER A 105 6.46 15.45 -4.50
C SER A 105 5.05 14.93 -4.26
N PHE A 106 4.25 15.64 -3.45
CA PHE A 106 2.80 15.46 -3.35
C PHE A 106 2.02 16.48 -4.20
N GLY A 107 2.71 17.31 -5.00
CA GLY A 107 2.10 18.32 -5.86
C GLY A 107 1.29 17.70 -7.00
N GLU A 108 0.26 18.43 -7.47
CA GLU A 108 -0.70 17.93 -8.46
C GLU A 108 -0.08 17.55 -9.81
N THR A 109 1.04 18.16 -10.20
CA THR A 109 1.68 17.86 -11.49
C THR A 109 2.49 16.56 -11.47
N GLU A 110 3.06 16.19 -10.32
CA GLU A 110 3.93 15.02 -10.18
C GLU A 110 3.21 13.83 -9.54
N PHE A 111 2.42 14.09 -8.50
CA PHE A 111 1.60 13.10 -7.79
C PHE A 111 0.16 13.08 -8.27
N GLY A 112 -0.36 14.21 -8.78
CA GLY A 112 -1.76 14.36 -9.15
C GLY A 112 -2.13 14.20 -10.62
N GLY A 113 -1.16 13.84 -11.45
CA GLY A 113 -1.37 13.63 -12.88
C GLY A 113 -2.05 12.30 -13.22
N PRO A 114 -2.16 11.96 -14.52
CA PRO A 114 -2.74 10.70 -15.01
C PRO A 114 -2.10 9.43 -14.41
N THR A 115 -0.90 9.56 -13.85
CA THR A 115 -0.11 8.48 -13.26
C THR A 115 -0.08 8.51 -11.73
N GLY A 116 -0.88 9.38 -11.08
CA GLY A 116 -0.84 9.57 -9.63
C GLY A 116 -1.07 8.28 -8.86
N ASN A 117 -2.13 7.55 -9.23
CA ASN A 117 -2.44 6.25 -8.65
C ASN A 117 -1.33 5.21 -8.89
N LEU A 118 -0.53 5.37 -9.96
CA LEU A 118 0.61 4.50 -10.25
C LEU A 118 1.82 4.79 -9.36
N SER A 119 1.74 5.75 -8.44
CA SER A 119 2.81 5.99 -7.46
C SER A 119 2.64 5.21 -6.16
N MET A 120 1.48 4.57 -5.97
CA MET A 120 1.07 4.05 -4.66
C MET A 120 1.07 2.53 -4.65
N SER A 121 1.72 1.97 -3.63
CA SER A 121 1.76 0.52 -3.39
C SER A 121 0.78 0.05 -2.33
N TYR A 122 0.00 0.95 -1.76
CA TYR A 122 -0.91 0.67 -0.65
C TYR A 122 -2.33 1.13 -0.97
N PHE A 123 -3.32 0.35 -0.57
CA PHE A 123 -4.72 0.76 -0.64
C PHE A 123 -5.14 1.45 0.67
N ILE A 124 -6.20 2.25 0.64
CA ILE A 124 -6.91 2.71 1.85
C ILE A 124 -8.13 1.83 2.12
N GLY A 125 -8.34 1.46 3.38
CA GLY A 125 -9.50 0.72 3.82
C GLY A 125 -10.66 1.67 4.10
N LYS A 126 -11.65 1.75 3.20
CA LYS A 126 -12.81 2.65 3.35
C LYS A 126 -13.52 2.57 4.71
N ALA A 127 -13.55 1.40 5.33
CA ALA A 127 -14.26 1.16 6.59
C ALA A 127 -13.44 1.51 7.84
N SER A 128 -12.18 1.93 7.67
CA SER A 128 -11.34 2.39 8.77
C SER A 128 -11.94 3.58 9.50
N ASP A 129 -11.68 3.62 10.79
CA ASP A 129 -12.31 4.51 11.76
C ASP A 129 -11.52 4.40 13.07
N GLU A 130 -11.15 5.54 13.67
CA GLU A 130 -10.43 5.62 14.96
C GLU A 130 -11.19 4.90 16.09
N ALA A 131 -12.52 4.85 16.02
CA ALA A 131 -13.36 4.14 16.98
C ALA A 131 -13.45 2.62 16.72
N LYS A 132 -12.93 2.13 15.58
CA LYS A 132 -12.94 0.71 15.19
C LYS A 132 -11.51 0.21 14.93
N PRO A 133 -10.71 0.01 15.99
CA PRO A 133 -9.26 -0.24 15.87
C PRO A 133 -8.89 -1.45 15.01
N ASN A 134 -9.73 -2.50 15.03
CA ASN A 134 -9.49 -3.74 14.27
C ASN A 134 -9.87 -3.64 12.78
N ASN A 135 -10.38 -2.50 12.30
CA ASN A 135 -10.67 -2.32 10.89
C ASN A 135 -9.38 -2.08 10.10
N ILE A 136 -9.33 -2.62 8.89
CA ILE A 136 -8.22 -2.40 7.97
C ILE A 136 -8.18 -0.93 7.59
N LEU A 137 -7.05 -0.28 7.87
CA LEU A 137 -6.70 1.09 7.50
C LEU A 137 -6.02 1.12 6.13
N SER A 138 -5.05 0.23 5.92
CA SER A 138 -4.28 0.14 4.69
C SER A 138 -3.69 -1.26 4.51
N GLY A 139 -3.00 -1.49 3.41
CA GLY A 139 -2.26 -2.71 3.16
C GLY A 139 -1.70 -2.73 1.76
N ASP A 140 -0.90 -3.76 1.46
CA ASP A 140 -0.29 -3.91 0.14
C ASP A 140 -1.32 -4.04 -0.96
N ARG A 141 -1.07 -3.35 -2.08
CA ARG A 141 -2.02 -3.28 -3.19
C ARG A 141 -2.29 -4.62 -3.87
N ASN A 142 -1.35 -5.56 -3.89
CA ASN A 142 -1.32 -6.69 -4.83
C ASN A 142 -2.33 -7.80 -4.49
N ILE A 143 -3.61 -7.47 -4.61
CA ILE A 143 -4.72 -8.31 -4.19
C ILE A 143 -5.40 -8.92 -5.41
N GLU A 144 -5.66 -10.21 -5.34
CA GLU A 144 -6.55 -10.92 -6.25
C GLU A 144 -7.88 -11.29 -5.56
N TYR A 145 -8.97 -11.30 -6.33
CA TYR A 145 -10.30 -11.72 -5.86
C TYR A 145 -11.19 -12.16 -7.02
N GLY A 146 -11.46 -13.46 -7.12
CA GLY A 146 -12.21 -14.01 -8.26
C GLY A 146 -11.40 -13.81 -9.55
N ASP A 147 -11.99 -13.15 -10.55
CA ASP A 147 -11.31 -12.83 -11.81
C ASP A 147 -10.49 -11.52 -11.74
N TYR A 148 -10.54 -10.80 -10.61
CA TYR A 148 -9.73 -9.60 -10.40
C TYR A 148 -8.31 -9.96 -9.97
N ASN A 149 -7.32 -9.34 -10.61
CA ASN A 149 -5.92 -9.32 -10.23
C ASN A 149 -5.35 -7.94 -10.65
N ASN A 150 -4.53 -7.32 -9.81
CA ASN A 150 -3.96 -5.99 -10.07
C ASN A 150 -2.43 -5.94 -10.14
N ASP A 151 -1.82 -7.07 -10.45
CA ASP A 151 -0.40 -7.16 -10.73
C ASP A 151 -0.04 -6.26 -11.91
N ASP A 152 -0.79 -6.38 -13.01
CA ASP A 152 -0.58 -5.63 -14.25
C ASP A 152 -1.45 -4.35 -14.35
N ASP A 153 -1.98 -3.88 -13.22
CA ASP A 153 -2.78 -2.66 -13.18
C ASP A 153 -1.92 -1.42 -13.50
N ASN A 154 -2.11 -0.93 -14.73
CA ASN A 154 -1.46 0.25 -15.29
C ASN A 154 -2.37 1.49 -15.28
N GLU A 155 -3.58 1.37 -14.75
CA GLU A 155 -4.55 2.46 -14.67
C GLU A 155 -4.75 2.94 -13.22
N GLY A 156 -4.23 2.19 -12.23
CA GLY A 156 -4.41 2.53 -10.83
C GLY A 156 -5.87 2.37 -10.40
N THR A 157 -6.51 1.31 -10.88
CA THR A 157 -7.96 1.11 -10.76
C THR A 157 -8.39 0.87 -9.32
N HIS A 158 -9.34 1.67 -8.84
CA HIS A 158 -10.01 1.46 -7.57
C HIS A 158 -10.95 0.25 -7.70
N GLN A 159 -10.74 -0.77 -6.87
CA GLN A 159 -11.72 -1.86 -6.74
C GLN A 159 -12.39 -1.88 -5.38
N LYS A 160 -13.70 -2.09 -5.42
CA LYS A 160 -14.49 -2.34 -4.22
C LYS A 160 -14.82 -3.82 -4.14
N PHE A 161 -14.15 -4.52 -3.22
CA PHE A 161 -14.50 -5.90 -2.93
C PHE A 161 -15.91 -5.99 -2.31
N GLY A 162 -16.69 -6.97 -2.77
CA GLY A 162 -18.05 -7.21 -2.29
C GLY A 162 -18.10 -7.63 -0.81
N LYS A 163 -19.29 -7.56 -0.20
CA LYS A 163 -19.48 -7.79 1.24
C LYS A 163 -19.48 -9.27 1.68
N LYS A 164 -19.32 -10.23 0.77
CA LYS A 164 -19.48 -11.67 1.06
C LYS A 164 -18.29 -12.48 0.56
N PHE A 165 -17.22 -12.51 1.35
CA PHE A 165 -16.18 -13.51 1.17
C PHE A 165 -16.72 -14.89 1.56
N SER A 166 -16.43 -15.91 0.76
CA SER A 166 -16.83 -17.29 1.01
C SER A 166 -15.60 -18.19 1.15
N GLY A 167 -15.76 -19.48 1.45
CA GLY A 167 -14.65 -20.42 1.40
C GLY A 167 -13.96 -20.49 0.03
N ARG A 168 -14.71 -20.22 -1.05
CA ARG A 168 -14.28 -20.37 -2.45
C ARG A 168 -13.85 -19.06 -3.11
N LEU A 169 -14.28 -17.92 -2.56
CA LEU A 169 -13.99 -16.57 -3.06
C LEU A 169 -13.47 -15.74 -1.88
N ARG A 170 -12.15 -15.64 -1.78
CA ARG A 170 -11.44 -14.88 -0.75
C ARG A 170 -10.41 -13.98 -1.41
N PRO A 171 -10.22 -12.75 -0.93
CA PRO A 171 -9.09 -11.94 -1.31
C PRO A 171 -7.80 -12.64 -0.87
N ALA A 172 -6.79 -12.61 -1.72
CA ALA A 172 -5.45 -13.11 -1.43
C ALA A 172 -4.41 -12.14 -2.01
N TRP A 173 -3.18 -12.22 -1.52
CA TRP A 173 -2.06 -11.51 -2.12
C TRP A 173 -1.47 -12.34 -3.25
N THR A 174 -1.17 -11.68 -4.36
CA THR A 174 -0.53 -12.28 -5.53
C THR A 174 0.98 -12.45 -5.31
N GLU A 175 1.68 -12.99 -6.31
CA GLU A 175 3.14 -13.13 -6.27
C GLU A 175 3.90 -11.84 -6.62
N SER A 176 3.25 -10.85 -7.26
CA SER A 176 3.95 -9.67 -7.82
C SER A 176 4.63 -8.81 -6.77
N LEU A 177 4.15 -8.86 -5.53
CA LEU A 177 4.68 -8.15 -4.40
C LEU A 177 4.66 -9.09 -3.18
N HIS A 178 5.81 -9.21 -2.51
CA HIS A 178 5.99 -10.03 -1.31
C HIS A 178 5.66 -11.55 -1.43
N GLN A 179 5.62 -12.12 -2.65
CA GLN A 179 5.52 -13.59 -2.88
C GLN A 179 4.34 -14.24 -2.11
N VAL A 180 3.09 -13.88 -2.45
CA VAL A 180 1.83 -14.34 -1.83
C VAL A 180 1.65 -14.00 -0.36
N GLN A 181 2.52 -13.15 0.18
CA GLN A 181 2.37 -12.56 1.50
C GLN A 181 2.04 -11.09 1.31
N GLY A 182 1.33 -10.50 2.26
CA GLY A 182 1.08 -9.08 2.26
C GLY A 182 0.97 -8.57 3.68
N ASP A 183 1.24 -7.29 3.82
CA ASP A 183 1.18 -6.59 5.08
C ASP A 183 -0.13 -5.77 5.11
N LEU A 184 -0.81 -5.80 6.26
CA LEU A 184 -1.99 -5.00 6.55
C LEU A 184 -1.63 -3.97 7.61
N LEU A 185 -2.34 -2.86 7.60
CA LEU A 185 -2.32 -1.85 8.64
C LEU A 185 -3.74 -1.73 9.18
N LEU A 186 -3.91 -1.84 10.48
CA LEU A 186 -5.18 -1.66 11.17
C LEU A 186 -5.37 -0.20 11.60
N SER A 187 -6.60 0.15 11.98
CA SER A 187 -6.97 1.54 12.31
C SER A 187 -6.32 2.03 13.62
N ASP A 188 -5.88 1.12 14.49
CA ASP A 188 -5.02 1.44 15.63
C ASP A 188 -3.53 1.63 15.28
N SER A 189 -3.20 1.66 13.98
CA SER A 189 -1.84 1.73 13.44
C SER A 189 -0.95 0.50 13.70
N SER A 190 -1.52 -0.64 14.07
CA SER A 190 -0.78 -1.91 14.13
C SER A 190 -0.64 -2.55 12.74
N CYS A 191 0.51 -3.20 12.50
CA CYS A 191 0.82 -3.99 11.31
C CYS A 191 1.17 -5.43 11.69
#